data_AF-A0A955ZDX8-F1
#
_entry.id   AF-A0A955ZDX8-F1
#
_cell.length_a   1.000
_cell.length_b   1.000
_cell.length_c   1.000
_cell.angle_alpha   90.00
_cell.angle_beta   90.00
_cell.angle_gamma   90.00
#
_symmetry.space_group_name_H-M   'P 1'
#
loop_
_entity.id
_entity.type
_entity.pdbx_description
1 polymer ?
#
loop_
_entity_poly.entity_id
_entity_poly.type
_entity_poly.pdbx_seq_one_letter_code
_entity_poly.pdbx_strand_id
1 'polypeptide(L)'
;AGGGGTAGSAGSSGSAGTGGIVDAGWDATGSSNSCCGPATTPGCNDPSIEQCVCSKDGACCYSAWDAICVNEVKKYNCNGCLCIDKCSGAGATKCVGDEVQECAMQSTGCLDWQTDTVCPTGEVCMDGSAGAACAPPPPSAENCSEAFPLQSGTNSIAWTASVADYLTSPTSCQPSFANLDGPDLVLKYVPATTSTVTMSFAKPTDTRWVAIVSDAACGTTTETACASEWAASTMDLTFLGTAGTTYYIYVRDTDSGTSPLDNPLGVTVTET
;
A
#
# COMPACT_ATOMS: atom_id res chain seq x y z
N ALA A 1 -87.09 19.36 -6.65
CA ALA A 1 -86.81 19.58 -5.21
C ALA A 1 -85.33 19.23 -5.00
N GLY A 2 -84.46 20.05 -4.41
CA GLY A 2 -84.66 21.06 -3.36
C GLY A 2 -84.66 20.34 -2.00
N GLY A 3 -83.78 20.64 -1.05
CA GLY A 3 -82.63 21.54 -1.00
C GLY A 3 -82.07 21.59 0.44
N GLY A 4 -80.96 22.30 0.69
CA GLY A 4 -80.51 22.64 2.06
C GLY A 4 -79.02 22.40 2.37
N GLY A 5 -78.31 23.46 2.77
CA GLY A 5 -77.18 23.36 3.71
C GLY A 5 -77.70 23.13 5.14
N THR A 6 -76.92 23.13 6.22
CA THR A 6 -75.58 23.71 6.51
C THR A 6 -74.82 22.72 7.43
N ALA A 7 -73.67 22.98 8.09
CA ALA A 7 -72.87 24.19 8.34
C ALA A 7 -71.37 23.84 8.51
N GLY A 8 -70.54 24.86 8.78
CA GLY A 8 -69.17 24.68 9.28
C GLY A 8 -69.05 24.91 10.80
N SER A 9 -67.89 24.61 11.37
CA SER A 9 -67.46 25.06 12.70
C SER A 9 -65.94 25.22 12.71
N ALA A 10 -65.44 26.15 13.50
CA ALA A 10 -64.11 26.74 13.31
C ALA A 10 -63.25 26.75 14.59
N GLY A 11 -61.95 26.94 14.38
CA GLY A 11 -60.97 27.35 15.39
C GLY A 11 -60.15 26.21 16.01
N SER A 12 -58.97 26.46 16.57
CA SER A 12 -58.14 27.69 16.59
C SER A 12 -56.75 27.37 17.17
N SER A 13 -55.80 28.31 17.04
CA SER A 13 -54.42 28.30 17.57
C SER A 13 -53.43 27.35 16.87
N GLY A 14 -52.23 27.76 16.43
CA GLY A 14 -51.69 29.11 16.27
C GLY A 14 -50.34 29.36 16.97
N SER A 15 -49.29 29.55 16.18
CA SER A 15 -48.05 30.29 16.46
C SER A 15 -47.35 30.45 15.10
N ALA A 16 -47.29 31.67 14.56
CA ALA A 16 -46.10 32.53 14.63
C ALA A 16 -44.84 31.84 14.05
N GLY A 17 -44.25 32.27 12.92
CA GLY A 17 -44.46 33.49 12.15
C GLY A 17 -43.12 34.18 11.89
N THR A 18 -42.49 33.86 10.77
CA THR A 18 -41.31 34.58 10.26
C THR A 18 -41.69 35.24 8.94
N GLY A 19 -41.41 36.55 8.85
CA GLY A 19 -41.92 37.39 7.77
C GLY A 19 -41.31 37.07 6.41
N GLY A 20 -42.07 37.34 5.36
CA GLY A 20 -41.55 37.31 4.00
C GLY A 20 -40.50 38.40 3.79
N ILE A 21 -39.39 38.02 3.15
CA ILE A 21 -38.52 38.94 2.42
C ILE A 21 -38.94 38.82 0.96
N VAL A 22 -39.32 39.95 0.36
CA VAL A 22 -39.51 40.08 -1.09
C VAL A 22 -38.23 40.67 -1.70
N ASP A 23 -38.03 40.40 -3.00
CA ASP A 23 -37.04 41.03 -3.89
C ASP A 23 -35.54 40.75 -3.65
N ALA A 24 -35.09 39.59 -4.15
CA ALA A 24 -34.11 39.53 -5.26
C ALA A 24 -34.16 38.13 -5.88
N GLY A 25 -33.85 38.01 -7.18
CA GLY A 25 -33.99 36.75 -7.92
C GLY A 25 -33.02 35.67 -7.45
N TRP A 26 -33.50 34.71 -6.64
CA TRP A 26 -32.85 33.41 -6.46
C TRP A 26 -33.15 32.53 -7.68
N ASP A 27 -32.46 32.82 -8.79
CA ASP A 27 -32.30 31.81 -9.82
C ASP A 27 -31.21 30.84 -9.36
N ALA A 28 -31.62 29.85 -8.57
CA ALA A 28 -30.78 28.73 -8.16
C ALA A 28 -30.58 27.75 -9.34
N THR A 29 -30.19 28.27 -10.51
CA THR A 29 -29.64 27.46 -11.58
C THR A 29 -28.36 26.82 -11.05
N GLY A 30 -28.48 25.56 -10.63
CA GLY A 30 -27.37 24.79 -10.09
C GLY A 30 -26.15 24.92 -10.99
N SER A 31 -25.11 25.53 -10.46
CA SER A 31 -23.82 25.64 -11.11
C SER A 31 -23.34 24.22 -11.40
N SER A 32 -22.81 23.93 -12.59
CA SER A 32 -22.37 22.57 -12.93
C SER A 32 -21.09 22.15 -12.18
N ASN A 33 -20.59 22.99 -11.29
CA ASN A 33 -19.34 22.80 -10.58
C ASN A 33 -19.54 21.98 -9.31
N SER A 34 -18.63 21.05 -9.04
CA SER A 34 -18.62 20.28 -7.80
C SER A 34 -18.49 21.20 -6.59
N CYS A 35 -19.37 21.08 -5.59
CA CYS A 35 -19.22 21.81 -4.32
C CYS A 35 -17.90 21.51 -3.59
N CYS A 36 -17.22 20.43 -3.98
CA CYS A 36 -15.98 19.96 -3.38
C CYS A 36 -14.72 20.27 -4.20
N GLY A 37 -14.85 21.03 -5.29
CA GLY A 37 -13.73 21.52 -6.09
C GLY A 37 -13.86 23.02 -6.37
N PRO A 38 -12.74 23.75 -6.53
CA PRO A 38 -12.79 25.18 -6.83
C PRO A 38 -13.29 25.43 -8.26
N ALA A 39 -14.02 26.53 -8.46
CA ALA A 39 -14.56 26.96 -9.73
C ALA A 39 -14.45 28.48 -9.92
N THR A 40 -14.46 28.92 -11.17
CA THR A 40 -14.34 30.35 -11.54
C THR A 40 -15.68 31.10 -11.56
N THR A 41 -16.79 30.40 -11.33
CA THR A 41 -18.15 30.96 -11.25
C THR A 41 -18.71 30.77 -9.83
N PRO A 42 -19.70 31.58 -9.42
CA PRO A 42 -20.32 31.43 -8.09
C PRO A 42 -21.15 30.15 -7.97
N GLY A 43 -21.32 29.70 -6.72
CA GLY A 43 -22.17 28.57 -6.37
C GLY A 43 -21.69 27.22 -6.90
N CYS A 44 -22.44 26.17 -6.56
CA CYS A 44 -22.09 24.79 -6.88
C CYS A 44 -23.33 23.94 -7.23
N ASN A 45 -23.11 22.65 -7.49
CA ASN A 45 -24.12 21.74 -8.01
C ASN A 45 -25.10 21.17 -6.97
N ASP A 46 -24.88 21.42 -5.68
CA ASP A 46 -25.78 21.05 -4.59
C ASP A 46 -26.25 22.31 -3.84
N PRO A 47 -27.53 22.73 -4.03
CA PRO A 47 -28.08 23.90 -3.36
C PRO A 47 -28.05 23.83 -1.83
N SER A 48 -28.01 22.64 -1.22
CA SER A 48 -27.96 22.49 0.24
C SER A 48 -26.57 22.75 0.80
N ILE A 49 -25.52 22.31 0.07
CA ILE A 49 -24.12 22.61 0.39
C ILE A 49 -23.86 24.11 0.17
N GLU A 50 -24.28 24.63 -1.00
CA GLU A 50 -24.14 26.04 -1.35
C GLU A 50 -24.80 26.92 -0.30
N GLN A 51 -26.10 26.73 -0.01
CA GLN A 51 -26.83 27.53 0.97
C GLN A 51 -26.22 27.44 2.38
N CYS A 52 -25.66 26.29 2.76
CA CYS A 52 -24.98 26.13 4.03
C CYS A 52 -23.69 26.97 4.11
N VAL A 53 -22.81 26.92 3.11
CA VAL A 53 -21.59 27.75 3.06
C VAL A 53 -21.95 29.24 2.93
N CYS A 54 -22.90 29.57 2.06
CA CYS A 54 -23.47 30.90 1.91
C CYS A 54 -23.99 31.53 3.21
N SER A 55 -24.48 30.71 4.15
CA SER A 55 -24.91 31.18 5.47
C SER A 55 -23.76 31.57 6.42
N LYS A 56 -22.51 31.36 6.00
CA LYS A 56 -21.27 31.58 6.76
C LYS A 56 -20.38 32.59 6.06
N ASP A 57 -20.12 32.38 4.77
CA ASP A 57 -19.48 33.35 3.88
C ASP A 57 -20.34 33.59 2.63
N GLY A 58 -20.91 34.79 2.55
CA GLY A 58 -21.71 35.22 1.40
C GLY A 58 -20.88 35.37 0.12
N ALA A 59 -19.55 35.48 0.20
CA ALA A 59 -18.70 35.57 -0.98
C ALA A 59 -18.86 34.33 -1.89
N CYS A 60 -19.09 33.15 -1.31
CA CYS A 60 -19.23 31.90 -2.07
C CYS A 60 -20.50 31.84 -2.96
N CYS A 61 -21.50 32.69 -2.69
CA CYS A 61 -22.73 32.79 -3.49
C CYS A 61 -22.62 33.79 -4.65
N TYR A 62 -21.74 34.79 -4.51
CA TYR A 62 -21.72 35.98 -5.38
C TYR A 62 -20.37 36.21 -6.09
N SER A 63 -19.34 35.47 -5.68
CA SER A 63 -18.01 35.41 -6.29
C SER A 63 -17.62 33.96 -6.57
N ALA A 64 -16.47 33.74 -7.21
CA ALA A 64 -15.99 32.40 -7.57
C ALA A 64 -16.01 31.42 -6.38
N TRP A 65 -16.57 30.22 -6.57
CA TRP A 65 -16.58 29.15 -5.58
C TRP A 65 -15.16 28.58 -5.42
N ASP A 66 -14.29 29.26 -4.69
CA ASP A 66 -12.86 28.97 -4.68
C ASP A 66 -12.43 27.93 -3.62
N ALA A 67 -11.11 27.79 -3.40
CA ALA A 67 -10.57 26.88 -2.40
C ALA A 67 -10.92 27.26 -0.94
N ILE A 68 -11.30 28.51 -0.67
CA ILE A 68 -11.84 28.92 0.64
C ILE A 68 -13.24 28.33 0.79
N CYS A 69 -14.11 28.52 -0.20
CA CYS A 69 -15.48 27.96 -0.21
C CYS A 69 -15.49 26.43 -0.02
N VAL A 70 -14.61 25.71 -0.73
CA VAL A 70 -14.45 24.24 -0.58
C VAL A 70 -13.99 23.85 0.84
N ASN A 71 -13.06 24.60 1.43
CA ASN A 71 -12.63 24.37 2.81
C ASN A 71 -13.75 24.68 3.82
N GLU A 72 -14.60 25.67 3.54
CA GLU A 72 -15.73 26.04 4.38
C GLU A 72 -16.81 24.94 4.42
N VAL A 73 -17.04 24.19 3.32
CA VAL A 73 -17.91 23.00 3.32
C VAL A 73 -17.49 22.00 4.40
N LYS A 74 -16.18 21.71 4.48
CA LYS A 74 -15.60 20.78 5.45
C LYS A 74 -15.63 21.38 6.87
N LYS A 75 -15.18 22.63 7.02
CA LYS A 75 -15.08 23.38 8.29
C LYS A 75 -16.41 23.51 9.04
N TYR A 76 -17.52 23.72 8.33
CA TYR A 76 -18.84 23.87 8.93
C TYR A 76 -19.71 22.62 8.86
N ASN A 77 -19.14 21.50 8.38
CA ASN A 77 -19.83 20.24 8.18
C ASN A 77 -21.14 20.40 7.40
N CYS A 78 -21.08 21.08 6.25
CA CYS A 78 -22.24 21.36 5.39
C CYS A 78 -22.74 20.12 4.60
N ASN A 79 -22.65 18.92 5.20
CA ASN A 79 -23.01 17.60 4.68
C ASN A 79 -22.45 17.21 3.28
N GLY A 80 -21.60 18.04 2.69
CA GLY A 80 -21.40 18.04 1.25
C GLY A 80 -20.17 17.30 0.72
N CYS A 81 -19.05 17.42 1.43
CA CYS A 81 -17.77 16.83 1.02
C CYS A 81 -17.32 15.79 2.05
N LEU A 82 -18.28 14.99 2.53
CA LEU A 82 -18.08 13.85 3.44
C LEU A 82 -17.76 12.56 2.68
N CYS A 83 -17.08 12.65 1.54
CA CYS A 83 -16.25 11.52 1.16
C CYS A 83 -15.14 11.37 2.22
N ILE A 84 -14.89 10.13 2.62
CA ILE A 84 -13.79 9.80 3.51
C ILE A 84 -12.62 9.45 2.61
N ASP A 85 -11.45 10.06 2.86
CA ASP A 85 -10.23 9.72 2.14
C ASP A 85 -9.96 8.21 2.30
N LYS A 86 -10.02 7.44 1.21
CA LYS A 86 -9.79 5.98 1.23
C LYS A 86 -8.31 5.61 1.25
N CYS A 87 -7.44 6.61 1.20
CA CYS A 87 -6.00 6.48 1.12
C CYS A 87 -5.31 7.68 1.80
N SER A 88 -4.09 7.44 2.32
CA SER A 88 -3.44 8.30 3.31
C SER A 88 -2.74 9.54 2.75
N GLY A 89 -2.62 9.67 1.43
CA GLY A 89 -2.00 10.82 0.77
C GLY A 89 -1.93 10.64 -0.75
N ALA A 90 -2.12 11.74 -1.49
CA ALA A 90 -2.02 11.73 -2.96
C ALA A 90 -0.65 11.20 -3.41
N GLY A 91 -0.63 10.38 -4.47
CA GLY A 91 0.58 9.73 -4.98
C GLY A 91 1.01 8.47 -4.21
N ALA A 92 0.32 8.08 -3.14
CA ALA A 92 0.50 6.74 -2.58
C ALA A 92 0.00 5.69 -3.57
N THR A 93 0.73 4.59 -3.77
CA THR A 93 0.34 3.50 -4.68
C THR A 93 0.17 2.18 -3.91
N LYS A 94 -0.69 1.28 -4.44
CA LYS A 94 -0.89 -0.08 -3.93
C LYS A 94 -1.22 -1.05 -5.07
N CYS A 95 -1.13 -2.35 -4.82
CA CYS A 95 -1.64 -3.39 -5.72
C CYS A 95 -3.09 -3.80 -5.45
N VAL A 96 -3.83 -4.09 -6.52
CA VAL A 96 -5.13 -4.79 -6.51
C VAL A 96 -5.17 -5.79 -7.65
N GLY A 97 -4.79 -7.04 -7.38
CA GLY A 97 -4.52 -8.01 -8.45
C GLY A 97 -3.33 -7.55 -9.30
N ASP A 98 -3.46 -7.60 -10.62
CA ASP A 98 -2.44 -7.11 -11.57
C ASP A 98 -2.55 -5.60 -11.85
N GLU A 99 -3.30 -4.84 -11.06
CA GLU A 99 -3.47 -3.40 -11.21
C GLU A 99 -2.70 -2.62 -10.13
N VAL A 100 -1.85 -1.69 -10.57
CA VAL A 100 -1.33 -0.59 -9.73
C VAL A 100 -2.44 0.45 -9.60
N GLN A 101 -2.86 0.71 -8.37
CA GLN A 101 -3.76 1.82 -8.05
C GLN A 101 -2.99 2.98 -7.43
N GLU A 102 -3.22 4.20 -7.92
CA GLU A 102 -2.74 5.44 -7.31
C GLU A 102 -3.85 6.07 -6.45
N CYS A 103 -3.47 6.60 -5.30
CA CYS A 103 -4.30 7.46 -4.47
C CYS A 103 -4.33 8.86 -5.09
N ALA A 104 -5.49 9.29 -5.58
CA ALA A 104 -5.63 10.60 -6.24
C ALA A 104 -6.89 11.33 -5.79
N MET A 105 -6.86 12.67 -5.90
CA MET A 105 -8.00 13.51 -5.56
C MET A 105 -9.08 13.38 -6.64
N GLN A 106 -10.22 12.80 -6.26
CA GLN A 106 -11.37 12.63 -7.13
C GLN A 106 -12.16 13.93 -7.28
N SER A 107 -13.09 13.98 -8.24
CA SER A 107 -14.01 15.10 -8.45
C SER A 107 -14.93 15.42 -7.25
N THR A 108 -15.01 14.49 -6.29
CA THR A 108 -15.66 14.64 -4.99
C THR A 108 -14.81 15.39 -3.96
N GLY A 109 -13.56 15.79 -4.28
CA GLY A 109 -12.69 16.57 -3.38
C GLY A 109 -12.05 15.79 -2.23
N CYS A 110 -11.95 14.45 -2.39
CA CYS A 110 -11.30 13.53 -1.46
C CYS A 110 -10.38 12.57 -2.21
N LEU A 111 -9.47 11.95 -1.48
CA LEU A 111 -8.54 10.96 -1.97
C LEU A 111 -9.22 9.59 -2.09
N ASP A 112 -9.13 9.00 -3.27
CA ASP A 112 -9.60 7.63 -3.52
C ASP A 112 -8.60 6.89 -4.41
N TRP A 113 -8.68 5.56 -4.37
CA TRP A 113 -7.87 4.71 -5.22
C TRP A 113 -8.46 4.65 -6.62
N GLN A 114 -7.68 5.03 -7.61
CA GLN A 114 -7.99 4.85 -9.03
C GLN A 114 -6.97 3.90 -9.66
N THR A 115 -7.40 3.06 -10.59
CA THR A 115 -6.49 2.26 -11.41
C THR A 115 -5.66 3.21 -12.27
N ASP A 116 -4.34 3.19 -12.06
CA ASP A 116 -3.39 3.95 -12.87
C ASP A 116 -2.89 3.07 -14.02
N THR A 117 -2.26 1.94 -13.68
CA THR A 117 -1.60 1.05 -14.63
C THR A 117 -2.01 -0.40 -14.38
N VAL A 118 -2.49 -1.08 -15.43
CA VAL A 118 -2.62 -2.55 -15.44
C VAL A 118 -1.29 -3.14 -15.92
N CYS A 119 -0.74 -4.10 -15.20
CA CYS A 119 0.56 -4.66 -15.53
C CYS A 119 0.55 -5.43 -16.86
N PRO A 120 1.58 -5.25 -17.72
CA PRO A 120 1.64 -5.91 -19.02
C PRO A 120 1.83 -7.43 -18.88
N THR A 121 1.55 -8.16 -19.96
CA THR A 121 1.72 -9.62 -19.98
C THR A 121 3.17 -10.00 -19.66
N GLY A 122 3.35 -10.77 -18.58
CA GLY A 122 4.67 -11.16 -18.08
C GLY A 122 5.19 -10.28 -16.93
N GLU A 123 4.37 -9.38 -16.41
CA GLU A 123 4.59 -8.65 -15.17
C GLU A 123 3.40 -8.86 -14.21
N VAL A 124 3.63 -8.63 -12.92
CA VAL A 124 2.63 -8.62 -11.85
C VAL A 124 2.76 -7.31 -11.07
N CYS A 125 1.70 -6.91 -10.36
CA CYS A 125 1.82 -5.79 -9.44
C CYS A 125 2.56 -6.24 -8.17
N MET A 126 3.58 -5.47 -7.76
CA MET A 126 4.31 -5.66 -6.50
C MET A 126 4.24 -4.42 -5.61
N ASP A 127 3.81 -4.59 -4.36
CA ASP A 127 3.90 -3.58 -3.31
C ASP A 127 5.32 -3.56 -2.72
N GLY A 128 6.07 -2.46 -2.93
CA GLY A 128 7.41 -2.25 -2.38
C GLY A 128 7.46 -1.10 -1.36
N SER A 129 8.60 -0.95 -0.69
CA SER A 129 8.85 0.20 0.22
C SER A 129 8.89 1.56 -0.48
N ALA A 130 9.02 1.57 -1.81
CA ALA A 130 8.91 2.74 -2.68
C ALA A 130 7.49 2.97 -3.24
N GLY A 131 6.51 2.13 -2.85
CA GLY A 131 5.17 2.06 -3.43
C GLY A 131 4.97 0.84 -4.33
N ALA A 132 3.77 0.68 -4.85
CA ALA A 132 3.43 -0.34 -5.84
C ALA A 132 3.94 0.01 -7.24
N ALA A 133 4.39 -1.01 -7.96
CA ALA A 133 4.79 -0.93 -9.37
C ALA A 133 4.56 -2.27 -10.09
N CYS A 134 4.50 -2.21 -11.42
CA CYS A 134 4.60 -3.42 -12.24
C CYS A 134 6.06 -3.86 -12.33
N ALA A 135 6.28 -5.16 -12.12
CA ALA A 135 7.57 -5.80 -12.25
C ALA A 135 7.38 -7.23 -12.79
N PRO A 136 8.39 -7.84 -13.42
CA PRO A 136 8.35 -9.26 -13.73
C PRO A 136 7.94 -10.08 -12.49
N PRO A 137 7.15 -11.17 -12.65
CA PRO A 137 6.83 -12.04 -11.52
C PRO A 137 8.12 -12.45 -10.82
N PRO A 138 8.11 -12.53 -9.48
CA PRO A 138 9.32 -12.82 -8.76
C PRO A 138 9.83 -14.20 -9.19
N PRO A 139 11.15 -14.39 -9.36
CA PRO A 139 11.69 -15.74 -9.37
C PRO A 139 11.18 -16.44 -8.13
N SER A 140 10.66 -17.66 -8.27
CA SER A 140 10.06 -18.39 -7.15
C SER A 140 11.02 -18.48 -5.96
N ALA A 141 12.32 -18.51 -6.25
CA ALA A 141 13.42 -18.90 -5.38
C ALA A 141 13.24 -20.32 -4.79
N GLU A 142 12.29 -21.11 -5.30
CA GLU A 142 12.02 -22.49 -4.87
C GLU A 142 13.21 -23.39 -5.19
N ASN A 143 13.73 -23.29 -6.42
CA ASN A 143 14.65 -24.28 -6.96
C ASN A 143 15.80 -23.67 -7.77
N CYS A 144 16.82 -24.48 -8.02
CA CYS A 144 18.03 -24.09 -8.74
C CYS A 144 17.84 -23.50 -10.15
N SER A 145 16.74 -23.81 -10.84
CA SER A 145 16.45 -23.20 -12.16
C SER A 145 15.95 -21.76 -12.04
N GLU A 146 15.38 -21.40 -10.89
CA GLU A 146 14.79 -20.09 -10.58
C GLU A 146 15.53 -19.37 -9.44
N ALA A 147 16.73 -19.85 -9.09
CA ALA A 147 17.56 -19.29 -8.01
C ALA A 147 17.78 -17.78 -8.18
N PHE A 148 17.40 -16.99 -7.18
CA PHE A 148 17.31 -15.53 -7.30
C PHE A 148 18.70 -14.88 -7.38
N PRO A 149 19.03 -14.10 -8.44
CA PRO A 149 20.33 -13.43 -8.55
C PRO A 149 20.41 -12.20 -7.63
N LEU A 150 21.23 -12.29 -6.58
CA LEU A 150 21.58 -11.17 -5.72
C LEU A 150 22.55 -10.21 -6.43
N GLN A 151 22.44 -8.93 -6.09
CA GLN A 151 23.37 -7.87 -6.48
C GLN A 151 24.05 -7.27 -5.24
N SER A 152 25.21 -6.64 -5.43
CA SER A 152 25.86 -5.84 -4.38
C SER A 152 24.97 -4.65 -4.00
N GLY A 153 24.87 -4.34 -2.70
CA GLY A 153 23.92 -3.37 -2.16
C GLY A 153 22.62 -4.02 -1.66
N THR A 154 21.55 -3.22 -1.57
CA THR A 154 20.25 -3.66 -1.04
C THR A 154 19.41 -4.36 -2.11
N ASN A 155 18.90 -5.54 -1.76
CA ASN A 155 17.98 -6.35 -2.55
C ASN A 155 16.65 -6.46 -1.78
N SER A 156 15.53 -6.41 -2.49
CA SER A 156 14.18 -6.66 -1.96
C SER A 156 13.55 -7.76 -2.81
N ILE A 157 13.35 -8.93 -2.21
CA ILE A 157 13.08 -10.17 -2.93
C ILE A 157 11.65 -10.59 -2.60
N ALA A 158 10.69 -10.26 -3.46
CA ALA A 158 9.44 -11.01 -3.46
C ALA A 158 9.75 -12.45 -3.91
N TRP A 159 9.05 -13.44 -3.36
CA TRP A 159 9.28 -14.86 -3.65
C TRP A 159 7.97 -15.67 -3.52
N THR A 160 7.95 -16.88 -4.09
CA THR A 160 6.73 -17.75 -4.11
C THR A 160 7.01 -19.23 -3.81
N ALA A 161 8.22 -19.54 -3.33
CA ALA A 161 8.59 -20.84 -2.78
C ALA A 161 7.53 -21.44 -1.82
N SER A 162 7.39 -22.76 -1.85
CA SER A 162 6.34 -23.51 -1.19
C SER A 162 6.80 -24.86 -0.64
N VAL A 163 7.98 -25.34 -1.05
CA VAL A 163 8.54 -26.63 -0.67
C VAL A 163 9.89 -26.42 0.03
N ALA A 164 10.30 -27.39 0.85
CA ALA A 164 11.66 -27.50 1.35
C ALA A 164 12.43 -28.50 0.49
N ASP A 165 13.17 -28.01 -0.49
CA ASP A 165 13.83 -28.82 -1.54
C ASP A 165 15.26 -29.22 -1.15
N TYR A 166 16.04 -28.32 -0.53
CA TYR A 166 17.48 -28.56 -0.30
C TYR A 166 17.86 -28.51 1.17
N LEU A 167 17.50 -27.43 1.87
CA LEU A 167 17.80 -27.25 3.29
C LEU A 167 16.84 -28.07 4.15
N THR A 168 16.99 -29.39 4.10
CA THR A 168 16.09 -30.40 4.68
C THR A 168 16.67 -31.08 5.93
N SER A 169 17.95 -30.84 6.25
CA SER A 169 18.67 -31.38 7.41
C SER A 169 19.34 -30.25 8.19
N PRO A 170 19.48 -30.35 9.53
CA PRO A 170 20.12 -29.31 10.34
C PRO A 170 21.54 -28.97 9.86
N THR A 171 21.84 -27.67 9.85
CA THR A 171 23.12 -27.11 9.36
C THR A 171 24.19 -27.07 10.46
N SER A 172 25.45 -26.81 10.11
CA SER A 172 26.56 -26.79 11.06
C SER A 172 26.44 -25.73 12.18
N CYS A 173 25.70 -24.65 11.94
CA CYS A 173 25.51 -23.54 12.88
C CYS A 173 24.12 -23.50 13.55
N GLN A 174 23.22 -24.40 13.17
CA GLN A 174 21.88 -24.49 13.75
C GLN A 174 21.92 -25.23 15.10
N PRO A 175 21.32 -24.70 16.17
CA PRO A 175 21.25 -25.40 17.44
C PRO A 175 20.29 -26.59 17.35
N SER A 176 20.67 -27.73 17.93
CA SER A 176 19.93 -29.02 17.85
C SER A 176 18.47 -29.03 18.34
N PHE A 177 17.99 -27.94 18.96
CA PHE A 177 16.61 -27.78 19.42
C PHE A 177 15.73 -26.95 18.49
N ALA A 178 16.31 -26.24 17.53
CA ALA A 178 15.56 -25.51 16.52
C ALA A 178 15.47 -26.41 15.28
N ASN A 179 14.26 -26.81 14.89
CA ASN A 179 14.02 -27.62 13.69
C ASN A 179 13.79 -26.71 12.49
N LEU A 180 14.14 -27.13 11.28
CA LEU A 180 13.86 -26.35 10.07
C LEU A 180 12.37 -26.34 9.75
N ASP A 181 11.81 -25.18 9.41
CA ASP A 181 10.39 -25.02 9.09
C ASP A 181 10.17 -24.12 7.85
N GLY A 182 8.98 -24.17 7.25
CA GLY A 182 8.64 -23.44 6.02
C GLY A 182 9.41 -23.93 4.78
N PRO A 183 9.35 -23.21 3.64
CA PRO A 183 10.17 -23.47 2.46
C PRO A 183 11.61 -22.95 2.61
N ASP A 184 12.58 -23.48 1.85
CA ASP A 184 13.88 -22.83 1.66
C ASP A 184 13.94 -22.00 0.39
N LEU A 185 14.62 -20.85 0.46
CA LEU A 185 14.86 -19.99 -0.70
C LEU A 185 16.28 -20.18 -1.22
N VAL A 186 16.38 -20.46 -2.51
CA VAL A 186 17.64 -20.53 -3.27
C VAL A 186 17.96 -19.17 -3.86
N LEU A 187 19.00 -18.54 -3.34
CA LEU A 187 19.61 -17.32 -3.87
C LEU A 187 20.96 -17.67 -4.52
N LYS A 188 21.45 -16.81 -5.41
CA LYS A 188 22.79 -16.96 -6.01
C LYS A 188 23.52 -15.62 -6.08
N TYR A 189 24.82 -15.65 -5.88
CA TYR A 189 25.68 -14.48 -5.97
C TYR A 189 26.98 -14.79 -6.71
N VAL A 190 27.51 -13.82 -7.44
CA VAL A 190 28.79 -13.90 -8.15
C VAL A 190 29.61 -12.65 -7.78
N PRO A 191 30.59 -12.76 -6.87
CA PRO A 191 31.41 -11.63 -6.46
C PRO A 191 32.14 -11.01 -7.65
N ALA A 192 32.18 -9.68 -7.71
CA ALA A 192 32.93 -8.97 -8.75
C ALA A 192 34.44 -8.94 -8.44
N THR A 193 34.78 -8.94 -7.14
CA THR A 193 36.16 -8.99 -6.66
C THR A 193 36.36 -10.16 -5.69
N THR A 194 37.61 -10.53 -5.43
CA THR A 194 37.92 -11.50 -4.38
C THR A 194 38.03 -10.74 -3.06
N SER A 195 36.99 -10.81 -2.24
CA SER A 195 36.75 -9.96 -1.07
C SER A 195 35.98 -10.72 0.00
N THR A 196 35.87 -10.16 1.20
CA THR A 196 34.94 -10.68 2.20
C THR A 196 33.53 -10.21 1.82
N VAL A 197 32.62 -11.16 1.59
CA VAL A 197 31.22 -10.89 1.28
C VAL A 197 30.41 -11.08 2.57
N THR A 198 29.62 -10.07 2.94
CA THR A 198 28.63 -10.19 4.01
C THR A 198 27.24 -9.95 3.45
N MET A 199 26.34 -10.89 3.68
CA MET A 199 24.92 -10.80 3.36
C MET A 199 24.14 -10.60 4.66
N SER A 200 23.59 -9.41 4.85
CA SER A 200 22.75 -9.07 6.00
C SER A 200 21.28 -9.23 5.63
N PHE A 201 20.65 -10.26 6.18
CA PHE A 201 19.22 -10.55 6.01
C PHE A 201 18.42 -9.77 7.05
N ALA A 202 17.51 -8.91 6.61
CA ALA A 202 16.52 -8.30 7.50
C ALA A 202 15.49 -9.35 7.92
N LYS A 203 15.19 -9.42 9.22
CA LYS A 203 14.25 -10.40 9.79
C LYS A 203 13.51 -9.85 11.01
N PRO A 204 12.43 -10.48 11.48
CA PRO A 204 11.82 -10.10 12.76
C PRO A 204 12.78 -10.36 13.93
N THR A 205 12.60 -9.65 15.04
CA THR A 205 13.27 -9.99 16.32
C THR A 205 12.62 -11.22 16.94
N ASP A 206 13.37 -11.99 17.72
CA ASP A 206 12.89 -13.19 18.42
C ASP A 206 12.25 -14.24 17.47
N THR A 207 12.91 -14.45 16.33
CA THR A 207 12.64 -15.52 15.34
C THR A 207 13.98 -16.11 14.91
N ARG A 208 14.13 -17.43 14.75
CA ARG A 208 15.41 -17.98 14.29
C ARG A 208 15.38 -18.36 12.83
N TRP A 209 16.13 -17.63 12.04
CA TRP A 209 16.45 -18.04 10.67
C TRP A 209 17.81 -18.74 10.65
N VAL A 210 18.06 -19.43 9.55
CA VAL A 210 19.34 -20.06 9.25
C VAL A 210 19.62 -19.94 7.75
N ALA A 211 20.88 -19.68 7.42
CA ALA A 211 21.34 -19.67 6.04
C ALA A 211 22.71 -20.33 5.91
N ILE A 212 22.94 -20.99 4.78
CA ILE A 212 24.25 -21.54 4.39
C ILE A 212 24.70 -20.98 3.05
N VAL A 213 26.00 -20.93 2.83
CA VAL A 213 26.62 -20.68 1.52
C VAL A 213 27.23 -21.97 1.01
N SER A 214 27.13 -22.23 -0.29
CA SER A 214 27.88 -23.28 -0.99
C SER A 214 28.47 -22.75 -2.30
N ASP A 215 29.71 -23.12 -2.61
CA ASP A 215 30.36 -22.93 -3.91
C ASP A 215 30.25 -24.17 -4.83
N ALA A 216 29.56 -25.21 -4.36
CA ALA A 216 29.28 -26.42 -5.12
C ALA A 216 28.18 -26.20 -6.17
N ALA A 217 27.89 -27.24 -6.96
CA ALA A 217 26.75 -27.22 -7.88
C ALA A 217 25.43 -27.02 -7.10
N CYS A 218 24.52 -26.22 -7.66
CA CYS A 218 23.24 -25.94 -7.02
C CYS A 218 22.47 -27.22 -6.67
N GLY A 219 21.79 -27.19 -5.53
CA GLY A 219 21.14 -28.31 -4.87
C GLY A 219 22.08 -29.10 -3.95
N THR A 220 23.39 -28.77 -3.95
CA THR A 220 24.35 -29.28 -2.98
C THR A 220 24.44 -28.31 -1.80
N THR A 221 24.21 -28.80 -0.58
CA THR A 221 24.28 -28.02 0.67
C THR A 221 25.64 -28.15 1.36
N THR A 222 26.74 -28.21 0.59
CA THR A 222 28.10 -28.27 1.16
C THR A 222 28.48 -26.89 1.70
N GLU A 223 28.48 -26.75 3.01
CA GLU A 223 28.65 -25.44 3.67
C GLU A 223 30.08 -24.90 3.54
N THR A 224 30.24 -23.75 2.89
CA THR A 224 31.45 -22.91 2.97
C THR A 224 31.32 -21.84 4.05
N ALA A 225 30.09 -21.45 4.39
CA ALA A 225 29.72 -20.64 5.55
C ALA A 225 28.30 -20.97 6.01
N CYS A 226 27.99 -20.66 7.26
CA CYS A 226 26.69 -20.86 7.89
C CYS A 226 26.42 -19.72 8.89
N ALA A 227 25.20 -19.21 8.93
CA ALA A 227 24.72 -18.27 9.95
C ALA A 227 23.36 -18.71 10.49
N SER A 228 23.14 -18.55 11.80
CA SER A 228 21.82 -18.64 12.43
C SER A 228 21.72 -17.62 13.56
N GLU A 229 20.70 -16.79 13.52
CA GLU A 229 20.46 -15.71 14.49
C GLU A 229 19.00 -15.74 14.95
N TRP A 230 18.76 -15.43 16.22
CA TRP A 230 17.45 -15.47 16.89
C TRP A 230 16.98 -14.08 17.33
N ALA A 231 17.79 -13.39 18.14
CA ALA A 231 17.38 -12.21 18.88
C ALA A 231 17.37 -10.95 18.00
N ALA A 232 18.41 -10.78 17.18
CA ALA A 232 18.57 -9.56 16.38
C ALA A 232 17.53 -9.46 15.25
N SER A 233 17.24 -8.23 14.80
CA SER A 233 16.43 -7.97 13.60
C SER A 233 17.20 -8.15 12.28
N THR A 234 18.43 -8.66 12.36
CA THR A 234 19.30 -8.96 11.22
C THR A 234 20.02 -10.28 11.45
N MET A 235 20.28 -11.03 10.39
CA MET A 235 21.17 -12.19 10.39
C MET A 235 22.28 -11.96 9.37
N ASP A 236 23.54 -11.95 9.81
CA ASP A 236 24.69 -11.71 8.94
C ASP A 236 25.37 -13.03 8.56
N LEU A 237 25.47 -13.28 7.25
CA LEU A 237 26.15 -14.42 6.66
C LEU A 237 27.41 -13.95 5.94
N THR A 238 28.58 -14.28 6.48
CA THR A 238 29.88 -13.81 5.96
C THR A 238 30.71 -14.96 5.40
N PHE A 239 31.30 -14.76 4.22
CA PHE A 239 32.19 -15.73 3.56
C PHE A 239 33.26 -15.02 2.72
N LEU A 240 34.33 -15.75 2.36
CA LEU A 240 35.31 -15.26 1.39
C LEU A 240 34.79 -15.53 -0.03
N GLY A 241 34.37 -14.47 -0.72
CA GLY A 241 33.95 -14.53 -2.11
C GLY A 241 35.16 -14.53 -3.03
N THR A 242 35.21 -15.46 -3.99
CA THR A 242 36.20 -15.46 -5.08
C THR A 242 35.57 -14.85 -6.33
N ALA A 243 36.27 -13.89 -6.95
CA ALA A 243 35.78 -13.19 -8.14
C ALA A 243 35.32 -14.17 -9.24
N GLY A 244 34.10 -13.97 -9.76
CA GLY A 244 33.53 -14.79 -10.83
C GLY A 244 33.09 -16.21 -10.43
N THR A 245 33.28 -16.62 -9.17
CA THR A 245 32.75 -17.91 -8.65
C THR A 245 31.28 -17.74 -8.30
N THR A 246 30.44 -18.70 -8.68
CA THR A 246 29.02 -18.69 -8.28
C THR A 246 28.86 -19.33 -6.93
N TYR A 247 28.26 -18.60 -6.00
CA TYR A 247 27.86 -19.08 -4.69
C TYR A 247 26.33 -19.20 -4.65
N TYR A 248 25.84 -20.32 -4.14
CA TYR A 248 24.42 -20.54 -3.83
C TYR A 248 24.20 -20.36 -2.34
N ILE A 249 23.09 -19.72 -2.00
CA ILE A 249 22.72 -19.41 -0.62
C ILE A 249 21.33 -19.97 -0.39
N TYR A 250 21.20 -20.83 0.61
CA TYR A 250 19.93 -21.44 1.00
C TYR A 250 19.55 -20.83 2.34
N VAL A 251 18.42 -20.14 2.41
CA VAL A 251 17.90 -19.51 3.64
C VAL A 251 16.53 -20.09 3.98
N ARG A 252 16.32 -20.40 5.26
CA ARG A 252 15.09 -21.03 5.78
C ARG A 252 14.79 -20.55 7.19
N ASP A 253 13.52 -20.63 7.57
CA ASP A 253 13.08 -20.40 8.96
C ASP A 253 13.30 -21.66 9.83
N THR A 254 13.08 -21.53 11.12
CA THR A 254 12.98 -22.66 12.04
C THR A 254 11.62 -22.67 12.74
N ASP A 255 11.32 -23.76 13.45
CA ASP A 255 10.13 -23.96 14.29
C ASP A 255 9.96 -22.96 15.45
N SER A 256 10.85 -21.96 15.53
CA SER A 256 10.77 -20.85 16.48
C SER A 256 10.46 -19.49 15.80
N GLY A 257 10.36 -19.42 14.47
CA GLY A 257 10.13 -18.20 13.72
C GLY A 257 8.68 -17.94 13.29
N THR A 258 8.54 -17.32 12.11
CA THR A 258 7.27 -16.77 11.59
C THR A 258 6.68 -17.57 10.43
N SER A 259 7.45 -18.47 9.81
CA SER A 259 7.06 -19.51 8.83
C SER A 259 5.77 -19.17 8.05
N PRO A 260 5.86 -18.43 6.92
CA PRO A 260 7.06 -18.20 6.10
C PRO A 260 8.09 -17.18 6.65
N LEU A 261 9.25 -17.15 5.97
CA LEU A 261 10.18 -16.01 6.00
C LEU A 261 9.46 -14.70 5.60
N ASP A 262 10.08 -13.55 5.84
CA ASP A 262 9.52 -12.27 5.36
C ASP A 262 9.41 -12.26 3.83
N ASN A 263 8.28 -11.75 3.32
CA ASN A 263 8.01 -11.61 1.89
C ASN A 263 7.44 -10.19 1.64
N PRO A 264 8.20 -9.29 1.00
CA PRO A 264 9.52 -9.51 0.41
C PRO A 264 10.65 -9.70 1.44
N LEU A 265 11.60 -10.58 1.12
CA LEU A 265 12.82 -10.78 1.90
C LEU A 265 13.83 -9.64 1.60
N GLY A 266 14.27 -8.93 2.63
CA GLY A 266 15.30 -7.89 2.53
C GLY A 266 16.71 -8.44 2.74
N VAL A 267 17.63 -8.21 1.78
CA VAL A 267 19.03 -8.65 1.88
C VAL A 267 19.99 -7.54 1.44
N THR A 268 20.95 -7.15 2.28
CA THR A 268 22.02 -6.22 1.90
C THR A 268 23.35 -6.96 1.74
N VAL A 269 23.93 -6.92 0.54
CA VAL A 269 25.19 -7.57 0.21
C VAL A 269 26.32 -6.54 0.18
N THR A 270 27.36 -6.74 0.99
CA THR A 270 28.54 -5.85 1.09
C THR A 270 29.82 -6.63 0.79
N GLU A 271 30.70 -6.05 -0.03
CA GLU A 271 32.07 -6.54 -0.29
C GLU A 271 33.08 -5.65 0.45
N THR A 272 34.08 -6.25 1.13
CA THR A 272 35.19 -5.55 1.84
C THR A 272 36.53 -6.24 1.67
#